data_AF-A0A950N2F7-F1
#
_entry.id   AF-A0A950N2F7-F1
#
_cell.length_a   1.000
_cell.length_b   1.000
_cell.length_c   1.000
_cell.angle_alpha   90.00
_cell.angle_beta   90.00
_cell.angle_gamma   90.00
#
_symmetry.space_group_name_H-M   'P 1'
#
loop_
_entity.id
_entity.type
_entity.pdbx_description
1 polymer ?
#
loop_
_entity_poly.entity_id
_entity_poly.type
_entity_poly.pdbx_seq_one_letter_code
_entity_poly.pdbx_strand_id
1 'polypeptide(L)'
;MSAVPQSKCPFHHTPGGGTSNKDWWPSHLPVDLLHQHSSRSNPMGRDFNYAREFKSLDLAALKRDLAALMTDSQPWWPADFGHYGPLFIRMAWHSAGTYRTGDGRGGGGRGQQRFAPLNSWPDNASLDKARRLLWPIKQKYGRRISWADLMILAGNVALETMGFKTFGFGGGREDVWEPDHDVYWGTEKKWLGSDTRYSAERELANPLAAVQMGLIYVNPEGPDGKPDPVAAARDIRETFGRMAMNDEETVALIAGGHSFGKTHGAGEASHVGGDPESGDLEAQGFGWKSSFGSGWAGDAITSGLEVTWTSTPTKWNNEFFKNLFGYEWELTRSPAGAHQWRPAKGAGAGTVPHAHDSSKRIAPSMLTT
;
A
#
# COMPACT_ATOMS: atom_id res chain seq x y z
N MET A 1 5.28 -15.41 36.45
CA MET A 1 4.90 -14.13 35.80
C MET A 1 5.99 -13.78 34.82
N SER A 2 5.88 -14.23 33.57
CA SER A 2 6.90 -13.99 32.55
C SER A 2 6.68 -12.60 31.95
N ALA A 3 7.64 -11.70 32.16
CA ALA A 3 7.64 -10.39 31.53
C ALA A 3 7.81 -10.57 30.02
N VAL A 4 6.79 -10.17 29.25
CA VAL A 4 6.90 -9.99 27.80
C VAL A 4 7.92 -8.88 27.56
N PRO A 5 8.95 -9.06 26.71
CA PRO A 5 9.85 -7.97 26.41
C PRO A 5 9.08 -6.94 25.59
N GLN A 6 8.77 -5.80 26.20
CA GLN A 6 8.43 -4.56 25.47
C GLN A 6 9.57 -4.28 24.49
N SER A 7 9.23 -3.86 23.27
CA SER A 7 10.16 -3.36 22.25
C SER A 7 10.88 -2.10 22.77
N LYS A 8 11.89 -2.29 23.61
CA LYS A 8 12.75 -1.21 24.10
C LYS A 8 13.97 -1.13 23.19
N CYS A 9 14.33 0.09 22.79
CA CYS A 9 15.60 0.33 22.11
C CYS A 9 16.74 -0.20 23.00
N PRO A 10 17.65 -1.05 22.47
CA PRO A 10 18.74 -1.63 23.26
C PRO A 10 19.81 -0.61 23.67
N PHE A 11 19.74 0.63 23.16
CA PHE A 11 20.59 1.75 23.54
C PHE A 11 19.81 2.72 24.45
N HIS A 12 20.21 2.82 25.72
CA HIS A 12 19.44 3.52 26.76
C HIS A 12 19.80 5.01 26.98
N HIS A 13 20.83 5.52 26.29
CA HIS A 13 21.38 6.86 26.55
C HIS A 13 21.41 7.72 25.28
N THR A 14 20.24 8.15 24.81
CA THR A 14 20.09 9.11 23.72
C THR A 14 19.29 10.32 24.19
N PRO A 15 19.62 11.56 23.79
CA PRO A 15 18.78 12.73 24.04
C PRO A 15 17.37 12.51 23.48
N GLY A 16 16.34 12.62 24.31
CA GLY A 16 14.95 12.29 23.96
C GLY A 16 14.60 10.79 24.08
N GLY A 17 15.58 9.92 24.36
CA GLY A 17 15.38 8.54 24.79
C GLY A 17 15.31 8.40 26.31
N GLY A 18 14.66 7.34 26.79
CA GLY A 18 14.45 7.08 28.22
C GLY A 18 12.97 7.01 28.59
N THR A 19 12.69 6.74 29.87
CA THR A 19 11.30 6.70 30.39
C THR A 19 10.64 8.07 30.27
N SER A 20 9.49 8.13 29.62
CA SER A 20 8.70 9.34 29.40
C SER A 20 7.56 9.47 30.43
N ASN A 21 6.91 10.64 30.48
CA ASN A 21 5.71 10.84 31.32
C ASN A 21 4.60 9.84 30.98
N LYS A 22 4.47 9.43 29.71
CA LYS A 22 3.46 8.45 29.27
C LYS A 22 3.75 7.04 29.82
N ASP A 23 5.01 6.72 30.10
CA ASP A 23 5.37 5.45 30.71
C ASP A 23 5.00 5.41 32.21
N TRP A 24 5.14 6.53 32.91
CA TRP A 24 4.74 6.66 34.32
C TRP A 24 3.23 6.80 34.49
N TRP A 25 2.59 7.57 33.61
CA TRP A 25 1.15 7.87 33.65
C TRP A 25 0.50 7.55 32.31
N PRO A 26 0.27 6.26 31.99
CA PRO A 26 -0.27 5.84 30.70
C PRO A 26 -1.69 6.35 30.43
N SER A 27 -2.44 6.71 31.47
CA SER A 27 -3.78 7.29 31.38
C SER A 27 -3.79 8.82 31.33
N HIS A 28 -2.63 9.48 31.29
CA HIS A 28 -2.54 10.93 31.20
C HIS A 28 -3.09 11.43 29.85
N LEU A 29 -3.89 12.50 29.88
CA LEU A 29 -4.48 13.09 28.68
C LEU A 29 -3.38 13.66 27.75
N PRO A 30 -3.27 13.20 26.47
CA PRO A 30 -2.27 13.70 25.55
C PRO A 30 -2.71 15.02 24.90
N VAL A 31 -2.34 16.15 25.52
CA VAL A 31 -2.63 17.51 24.99
C VAL A 31 -1.65 17.96 23.91
N ASP A 32 -0.54 17.25 23.74
CA ASP A 32 0.45 17.45 22.67
C ASP A 32 -0.14 17.27 21.26
N LEU A 33 -1.20 16.46 21.14
CA LEU A 33 -1.97 16.32 19.90
C LEU A 33 -2.53 17.66 19.38
N LEU A 34 -2.80 18.62 20.27
CA LEU A 34 -3.31 19.94 19.91
C LEU A 34 -2.26 20.87 19.28
N HIS A 35 -0.98 20.49 19.35
CA HIS A 35 0.13 21.25 18.79
C HIS A 35 0.64 20.67 17.47
N GLN A 36 0.04 19.58 16.98
CA GLN A 36 0.43 18.98 15.71
C GLN A 36 0.21 19.93 14.53
N HIS A 37 1.04 19.75 13.51
CA HIS A 37 1.03 20.50 12.26
C HIS A 37 1.11 22.01 12.47
N SER A 38 1.81 22.44 13.52
CA SER A 38 2.03 23.85 13.79
C SER A 38 2.84 24.52 12.66
N SER A 39 2.81 25.85 12.62
CA SER A 39 3.64 26.62 11.68
C SER A 39 5.15 26.43 11.90
N ARG A 40 5.59 25.79 12.99
CA ARG A 40 7.01 25.60 13.31
C ARG A 40 7.61 24.38 12.60
N SER A 41 6.82 23.34 12.33
CA SER A 41 7.27 22.17 11.57
C SER A 41 7.11 22.35 10.06
N ASN A 42 6.31 23.32 9.62
CA ASN A 42 6.07 23.60 8.21
C ASN A 42 7.20 24.46 7.58
N PRO A 43 8.00 23.93 6.63
CA PRO A 43 9.10 24.64 5.98
C PRO A 43 8.65 25.61 4.88
N MET A 44 7.36 25.64 4.51
CA MET A 44 6.87 26.45 3.40
C MET A 44 6.74 27.94 3.72
N GLY A 45 6.78 28.29 5.01
CA GLY A 45 6.55 29.66 5.50
C GLY A 45 5.06 29.99 5.63
N ARG A 46 4.75 31.02 6.44
CA ARG A 46 3.37 31.37 6.81
C ARG A 46 2.53 31.90 5.64
N ASP A 47 3.17 32.52 4.66
CA ASP A 47 2.48 33.15 3.53
C ASP A 47 2.27 32.19 2.34
N PHE A 48 2.70 30.94 2.47
CA PHE A 48 2.50 29.93 1.43
C PHE A 48 1.02 29.61 1.25
N ASN A 49 0.59 29.53 -0.01
CA ASN A 49 -0.78 29.18 -0.37
C ASN A 49 -0.75 28.11 -1.46
N TYR A 50 -0.99 26.86 -1.07
CA TYR A 50 -0.89 25.74 -2.01
C TYR A 50 -1.90 25.84 -3.15
N ALA A 51 -3.13 26.27 -2.88
CA ALA A 51 -4.15 26.42 -3.93
C ALA A 51 -3.70 27.40 -5.03
N ARG A 52 -3.00 28.49 -4.68
CA ARG A 52 -2.43 29.44 -5.65
C ARG A 52 -1.29 28.79 -6.45
N GLU A 53 -0.40 28.09 -5.77
CA GLU A 53 0.75 27.41 -6.38
C GLU A 53 0.30 26.30 -7.34
N PHE A 54 -0.66 25.48 -6.93
CA PHE A 54 -1.26 24.44 -7.74
C PHE A 54 -1.97 25.00 -8.98
N LYS A 55 -2.66 26.15 -8.87
CA LYS A 55 -3.26 26.82 -10.04
C LYS A 55 -2.23 27.30 -11.06
N SER A 56 -0.98 27.52 -10.65
CA SER A 56 0.11 27.91 -11.55
C SER A 56 0.83 26.72 -12.20
N LEU A 57 0.48 25.48 -11.82
CA LEU A 57 1.08 24.26 -12.32
C LEU A 57 0.63 24.00 -13.77
N ASP A 58 1.58 23.72 -14.66
CA ASP A 58 1.27 23.09 -15.94
C ASP A 58 0.93 21.61 -15.70
N LEU A 59 -0.35 21.36 -15.38
CA LEU A 59 -0.86 20.02 -15.10
C LEU A 59 -0.70 19.09 -16.31
N ALA A 60 -0.80 19.62 -17.53
CA ALA A 60 -0.63 18.82 -18.74
C ALA A 60 0.82 18.35 -18.90
N ALA A 61 1.80 19.22 -18.63
CA ALA A 61 3.22 18.83 -18.59
C ALA A 61 3.50 17.80 -17.50
N LEU A 62 2.95 18.00 -16.29
CA LEU A 62 3.09 17.04 -15.20
C LEU A 62 2.53 15.65 -15.59
N LYS A 63 1.33 15.60 -16.19
CA LYS A 63 0.76 14.33 -16.67
C LYS A 63 1.61 13.68 -17.77
N ARG A 64 2.22 14.46 -18.68
CA ARG A 64 3.14 13.93 -19.70
C ARG A 64 4.41 13.33 -19.07
N ASP A 65 5.00 14.00 -18.08
CA ASP A 65 6.17 13.48 -17.37
C ASP A 65 5.84 12.20 -16.59
N LEU A 66 4.67 12.17 -15.92
CA LEU A 66 4.18 10.96 -15.25
C LEU A 66 3.98 9.81 -16.24
N ALA A 67 3.37 10.08 -17.39
CA ALA A 67 3.17 9.08 -18.44
C ALA A 67 4.51 8.54 -18.99
N ALA A 68 5.51 9.41 -19.18
CA ALA A 68 6.84 8.99 -19.59
C ALA A 68 7.53 8.12 -18.53
N LEU A 69 7.43 8.51 -17.25
CA LEU A 69 7.96 7.73 -16.13
C LEU A 69 7.37 6.32 -16.06
N MET A 70 6.12 6.12 -16.50
CA MET A 70 5.48 4.80 -16.46
C MET A 70 6.31 3.72 -17.14
N THR A 71 7.05 4.04 -18.20
CA THR A 71 7.87 3.09 -18.96
C THR A 71 9.37 3.33 -18.84
N ASP A 72 9.80 4.30 -18.02
CA ASP A 72 11.21 4.61 -17.80
C ASP A 72 11.79 3.75 -16.66
N SER A 73 11.98 2.46 -16.95
CA SER A 73 12.42 1.44 -15.99
C SER A 73 13.79 1.78 -15.40
N GLN A 74 13.88 1.84 -14.08
CA GLN A 74 15.08 2.14 -13.33
C GLN A 74 15.81 0.85 -12.92
N PRO A 75 17.15 0.79 -13.01
CA PRO A 75 17.92 -0.43 -12.73
C PRO A 75 17.86 -0.87 -11.26
N TRP A 76 17.63 0.06 -10.33
CA TRP A 76 17.52 -0.23 -8.90
C TRP A 76 16.15 -0.74 -8.47
N TRP A 77 15.13 -0.65 -9.35
CA TRP A 77 13.81 -1.24 -9.13
C TRP A 77 13.11 -1.46 -10.48
N PRO A 78 13.50 -2.46 -11.27
CA PRO A 78 13.00 -2.62 -12.64
C PRO A 78 11.48 -2.77 -12.71
N ALA A 79 10.85 -2.14 -13.71
CA ALA A 79 9.40 -2.20 -13.90
C ALA A 79 8.93 -3.58 -14.38
N ASP A 80 7.97 -4.17 -13.68
CA ASP A 80 7.26 -5.37 -14.16
C ASP A 80 6.64 -5.08 -15.53
N PHE A 81 6.79 -6.01 -16.48
CA PHE A 81 6.24 -5.89 -17.83
C PHE A 81 6.70 -4.61 -18.57
N GLY A 82 7.78 -3.97 -18.11
CA GLY A 82 8.26 -2.69 -18.61
C GLY A 82 7.36 -1.49 -18.30
N HIS A 83 6.44 -1.59 -17.32
CA HIS A 83 5.51 -0.51 -16.99
C HIS A 83 5.20 -0.41 -15.48
N TYR A 84 5.52 0.71 -14.82
CA TYR A 84 5.26 0.95 -13.39
C TYR A 84 3.80 1.25 -13.04
N GLY A 85 2.94 1.43 -14.03
CA GLY A 85 1.52 1.77 -13.83
C GLY A 85 0.82 0.97 -12.72
N PRO A 86 0.88 -0.37 -12.71
CA PRO A 86 0.24 -1.15 -11.65
C PRO A 86 0.80 -0.86 -10.24
N LEU A 87 2.10 -0.61 -10.11
CA LEU A 87 2.72 -0.21 -8.85
C LEU A 87 2.20 1.15 -8.38
N PHE A 88 2.03 2.12 -9.28
CA PHE A 88 1.46 3.43 -8.94
C PHE A 88 -0.03 3.40 -8.64
N ILE A 89 -0.80 2.51 -9.28
CA ILE A 89 -2.19 2.26 -8.91
C ILE A 89 -2.26 1.75 -7.47
N ARG A 90 -1.45 0.73 -7.12
CA ARG A 90 -1.37 0.24 -5.73
C ARG A 90 -0.97 1.34 -4.76
N MET A 91 0.04 2.16 -5.09
CA MET A 91 0.48 3.26 -4.24
C MET A 91 -0.64 4.27 -3.97
N ALA A 92 -1.36 4.70 -5.01
CA ALA A 92 -2.49 5.62 -4.90
C ALA A 92 -3.65 5.01 -4.11
N TRP A 93 -3.99 3.75 -4.41
CA TRP A 93 -4.99 2.97 -3.68
C TRP A 93 -4.66 2.90 -2.19
N HIS A 94 -3.45 2.49 -1.81
CA HIS A 94 -3.02 2.39 -0.41
C HIS A 94 -2.91 3.77 0.26
N SER A 95 -2.65 4.83 -0.51
CA SER A 95 -2.65 6.19 0.04
C SER A 95 -4.06 6.64 0.41
N ALA A 96 -5.06 6.32 -0.41
CA ALA A 96 -6.45 6.69 -0.19
C ALA A 96 -7.20 5.71 0.74
N GLY A 97 -6.82 4.45 0.72
CA GLY A 97 -7.55 3.34 1.33
C GLY A 97 -7.36 3.17 2.83
N THR A 98 -6.73 4.12 3.53
CA THR A 98 -6.70 4.11 5.00
C THR A 98 -7.86 4.89 5.62
N TYR A 99 -8.71 5.48 4.78
CA TYR A 99 -9.86 6.29 5.18
C TYR A 99 -10.86 5.47 6.02
N ARG A 100 -11.61 6.12 6.90
CA ARG A 100 -12.68 5.48 7.66
C ARG A 100 -13.80 6.46 7.98
N THR A 101 -15.03 6.01 7.85
CA THR A 101 -16.23 6.82 8.12
C THR A 101 -16.46 7.04 9.60
N GLY A 102 -15.99 6.13 10.46
CA GLY A 102 -16.23 6.17 11.90
C GLY A 102 -15.70 7.42 12.60
N ASP A 103 -14.59 8.00 12.12
CA ASP A 103 -13.98 9.21 12.68
C ASP A 103 -13.44 10.20 11.63
N GLY A 104 -13.58 9.89 10.34
CA GLY A 104 -13.12 10.71 9.22
C GLY A 104 -11.60 10.75 9.01
N ARG A 105 -10.82 9.92 9.71
CA ARG A 105 -9.35 9.91 9.64
C ARG A 105 -8.83 9.00 8.52
N GLY A 106 -7.51 9.07 8.32
CA GLY A 106 -6.81 8.36 7.25
C GLY A 106 -7.06 8.99 5.88
N GLY A 107 -6.82 8.21 4.84
CA GLY A 107 -6.96 8.62 3.45
C GLY A 107 -5.78 9.42 2.90
N GLY A 108 -5.89 9.79 1.63
CA GLY A 108 -4.79 10.39 0.86
C GLY A 108 -4.63 11.90 1.04
N GLY A 109 -5.50 12.54 1.84
CA GLY A 109 -5.65 13.99 1.92
C GLY A 109 -4.43 14.75 2.44
N ARG A 110 -3.55 14.09 3.20
CA ARG A 110 -2.37 14.70 3.85
C ARG A 110 -1.05 14.11 3.37
N GLY A 111 -1.09 13.10 2.48
CA GLY A 111 0.12 12.41 2.01
C GLY A 111 0.85 11.63 3.10
N GLN A 112 0.15 11.20 4.17
CA GLN A 112 0.74 10.52 5.34
C GLN A 112 1.45 9.19 5.02
N GLN A 113 1.25 8.59 3.84
CA GLN A 113 1.97 7.38 3.42
C GLN A 113 3.50 7.55 3.38
N ARG A 114 4.02 8.79 3.39
CA ARG A 114 5.46 9.06 3.47
C ARG A 114 6.03 9.13 4.90
N PHE A 115 5.19 9.01 5.91
CA PHE A 115 5.56 9.07 7.31
C PHE A 115 5.18 7.79 8.06
N ALA A 116 5.83 7.58 9.21
CA ALA A 116 5.40 6.56 10.16
C ALA A 116 3.95 6.81 10.63
N PRO A 117 3.17 5.75 10.92
CA PRO A 117 3.52 4.35 10.74
C PRO A 117 3.27 3.85 9.30
N LEU A 118 2.59 4.62 8.45
CA LEU A 118 2.10 4.16 7.15
C LEU A 118 3.22 3.83 6.17
N ASN A 119 4.34 4.55 6.22
CA ASN A 119 5.50 4.25 5.39
C ASN A 119 6.13 2.88 5.66
N SER A 120 5.79 2.25 6.79
CA SER A 120 6.35 1.00 7.31
C SER A 120 5.32 -0.09 7.58
N TRP A 121 4.04 0.15 7.31
CA TRP A 121 3.03 -0.91 7.38
C TRP A 121 3.39 -2.08 6.47
N PRO A 122 3.19 -3.35 6.90
CA PRO A 122 3.46 -4.52 6.07
C PRO A 122 2.77 -4.45 4.71
N ASP A 123 1.52 -3.98 4.66
CA ASP A 123 0.75 -3.88 3.42
C ASP A 123 1.26 -2.75 2.49
N ASN A 124 2.12 -1.87 2.99
CA ASN A 124 2.79 -0.84 2.20
C ASN A 124 4.21 -1.23 1.77
N ALA A 125 4.61 -2.49 1.95
CA ALA A 125 5.88 -3.01 1.48
C ALA A 125 6.12 -2.65 0.01
N SER A 126 7.35 -2.25 -0.29
CA SER A 126 7.83 -1.77 -1.60
C SER A 126 7.24 -0.44 -2.10
N LEU A 127 6.26 0.17 -1.41
CA LEU A 127 5.75 1.50 -1.80
C LEU A 127 6.72 2.64 -1.49
N ASP A 128 7.74 2.40 -0.67
CA ASP A 128 8.91 3.27 -0.54
C ASP A 128 9.63 3.44 -1.89
N LYS A 129 9.75 2.37 -2.69
CA LYS A 129 10.29 2.45 -4.07
C LYS A 129 9.36 3.21 -5.00
N ALA A 130 8.06 2.97 -4.93
CA ALA A 130 7.07 3.71 -5.71
C ALA A 130 7.16 5.23 -5.46
N ARG A 131 7.18 5.66 -4.20
CA ARG A 131 7.35 7.08 -3.84
C ARG A 131 8.70 7.62 -4.31
N ARG A 132 9.78 6.83 -4.22
CA ARG A 132 11.09 7.26 -4.71
C ARG A 132 11.14 7.44 -6.23
N LEU A 133 10.46 6.60 -7.01
CA LEU A 133 10.35 6.76 -8.47
C LEU A 133 9.71 8.11 -8.85
N LEU A 134 8.80 8.63 -8.03
CA LEU A 134 8.15 9.94 -8.23
C LEU A 134 8.99 11.13 -7.77
N TRP A 135 10.07 10.92 -7.03
CA TRP A 135 10.87 12.00 -6.47
C TRP A 135 11.42 12.97 -7.53
N PRO A 136 11.99 12.52 -8.67
CA PRO A 136 12.45 13.44 -9.73
C PRO A 136 11.34 14.36 -10.25
N ILE A 137 10.10 13.84 -10.36
CA ILE A 137 8.93 14.65 -10.75
C ILE A 137 8.60 15.65 -9.65
N LYS A 138 8.53 15.23 -8.38
CA LYS A 138 8.31 16.14 -7.25
C LYS A 138 9.37 17.25 -7.21
N GLN A 139 10.63 16.90 -7.47
CA GLN A 139 11.74 17.84 -7.52
C GLN A 139 11.58 18.86 -8.65
N LYS A 140 11.22 18.41 -9.86
CA LYS A 140 10.99 19.27 -11.04
C LYS A 140 9.88 20.29 -10.83
N TYR A 141 8.76 19.88 -10.24
CA TYR A 141 7.57 20.74 -10.07
C TYR A 141 7.56 21.49 -8.73
N GLY A 142 8.36 21.05 -7.77
CA GLY A 142 8.59 21.74 -6.50
C GLY A 142 7.30 21.92 -5.70
N ARG A 143 7.09 23.13 -5.19
CA ARG A 143 5.95 23.49 -4.32
C ARG A 143 4.59 23.56 -5.02
N ARG A 144 4.56 23.50 -6.35
CA ARG A 144 3.34 23.59 -7.17
C ARG A 144 2.53 22.29 -7.19
N ILE A 145 3.12 21.19 -6.73
CA ILE A 145 2.45 19.91 -6.53
C ILE A 145 2.90 19.32 -5.19
N SER A 146 1.95 18.99 -4.32
CA SER A 146 2.21 18.30 -3.06
C SER A 146 2.46 16.82 -3.29
N TRP A 147 3.10 16.13 -2.33
CA TRP A 147 3.17 14.67 -2.36
C TRP A 147 1.79 14.04 -2.29
N ALA A 148 0.90 14.61 -1.47
CA ALA A 148 -0.47 14.14 -1.34
C ALA A 148 -1.22 14.10 -2.69
N ASP A 149 -1.14 15.16 -3.49
CA ASP A 149 -1.74 15.16 -4.83
C ASP A 149 -0.95 14.32 -5.83
N LEU A 150 0.39 14.36 -5.79
CA LEU A 150 1.24 13.64 -6.74
C LEU A 150 1.03 12.13 -6.67
N MET A 151 0.89 11.55 -5.46
CA MET A 151 0.68 10.12 -5.30
C MET A 151 -0.65 9.66 -5.93
N ILE A 152 -1.73 10.43 -5.74
CA ILE A 152 -3.03 10.12 -6.33
C ILE A 152 -3.01 10.35 -7.84
N LEU A 153 -2.44 11.46 -8.30
CA LEU A 153 -2.33 11.77 -9.72
C LEU A 153 -1.54 10.71 -10.49
N ALA A 154 -0.47 10.17 -9.90
CA ALA A 154 0.30 9.09 -10.50
C ALA A 154 -0.56 7.84 -10.77
N GLY A 155 -1.42 7.45 -9.82
CA GLY A 155 -2.39 6.36 -10.02
C GLY A 155 -3.41 6.66 -11.11
N ASN A 156 -3.95 7.87 -11.17
CA ASN A 156 -4.85 8.30 -12.25
C ASN A 156 -4.18 8.24 -13.62
N VAL A 157 -2.96 8.79 -13.75
CA VAL A 157 -2.21 8.76 -15.02
C VAL A 157 -1.88 7.33 -15.41
N ALA A 158 -1.51 6.46 -14.46
CA ALA A 158 -1.24 5.05 -14.72
C ALA A 158 -2.47 4.33 -15.32
N LEU A 159 -3.67 4.57 -14.78
CA LEU A 159 -4.91 4.04 -15.36
C LEU A 159 -5.11 4.54 -16.79
N GLU A 160 -4.92 5.84 -17.02
CA GLU A 160 -5.06 6.46 -18.35
C GLU A 160 -4.07 5.91 -19.38
N THR A 161 -2.79 5.75 -19.03
CA THR A 161 -1.78 5.21 -19.96
C THR A 161 -2.01 3.73 -20.28
N MET A 162 -2.67 2.99 -19.39
CA MET A 162 -3.03 1.59 -19.60
C MET A 162 -4.43 1.42 -20.21
N GLY A 163 -5.05 2.49 -20.71
CA GLY A 163 -6.29 2.43 -21.50
C GLY A 163 -7.59 2.51 -20.71
N PHE A 164 -7.55 2.89 -19.43
CA PHE A 164 -8.74 3.20 -18.63
C PHE A 164 -8.94 4.71 -18.51
N LYS A 165 -10.04 5.23 -19.07
CA LYS A 165 -10.38 6.65 -18.95
C LYS A 165 -10.96 6.92 -17.55
N THR A 166 -10.21 7.63 -16.72
CA THR A 166 -10.69 8.04 -15.39
C THR A 166 -11.84 9.06 -15.49
N PHE A 167 -12.65 9.17 -14.44
CA PHE A 167 -13.73 10.15 -14.37
C PHE A 167 -13.21 11.59 -14.32
N GLY A 168 -12.08 11.80 -13.62
CA GLY A 168 -11.42 13.10 -13.48
C GLY A 168 -10.41 13.09 -12.33
N PHE A 169 -9.78 14.23 -12.10
CA PHE A 169 -8.86 14.46 -10.98
C PHE A 169 -9.02 15.87 -10.43
N GLY A 170 -9.02 16.00 -9.11
CA GLY A 170 -8.97 17.27 -8.39
C GLY A 170 -7.77 17.32 -7.46
N GLY A 171 -6.94 18.36 -7.61
CA GLY A 171 -5.87 18.68 -6.67
C GLY A 171 -6.33 19.64 -5.57
N GLY A 172 -5.42 19.96 -4.65
CA GLY A 172 -5.66 20.84 -3.51
C GLY A 172 -5.31 20.23 -2.16
N ARG A 173 -4.75 19.02 -2.12
CA ARG A 173 -4.28 18.38 -0.88
C ARG A 173 -2.98 19.00 -0.45
N GLU A 174 -2.94 19.66 0.70
CA GLU A 174 -1.71 20.23 1.24
C GLU A 174 -0.84 19.15 1.91
N ASP A 175 0.48 19.28 1.74
CA ASP A 175 1.43 18.45 2.45
C ASP A 175 1.50 18.82 3.94
N VAL A 176 1.61 17.80 4.79
CA VAL A 176 1.93 17.96 6.23
C VAL A 176 3.39 17.59 6.51
N TRP A 177 3.91 17.87 7.70
CA TRP A 177 5.36 17.80 7.94
C TRP A 177 5.76 16.90 9.11
N GLU A 178 4.81 16.12 9.59
CA GLU A 178 4.96 15.18 10.70
C GLU A 178 3.87 14.10 10.63
N PRO A 179 4.09 12.91 11.24
CA PRO A 179 3.07 11.88 11.42
C PRO A 179 1.79 12.41 12.08
N ASP A 180 0.62 11.93 11.65
CA ASP A 180 -0.63 12.15 12.39
C ASP A 180 -0.63 11.22 13.64
N HIS A 181 -0.57 11.80 14.84
CA HIS A 181 -0.59 11.03 16.10
C HIS A 181 -1.99 10.88 16.68
N ASP A 182 -2.98 11.56 16.10
CA ASP A 182 -4.37 11.57 16.53
C ASP A 182 -5.20 10.45 15.89
N VAL A 183 -4.57 9.50 15.18
CA VAL A 183 -5.26 8.36 14.55
C VAL A 183 -5.13 7.09 15.39
N TYR A 184 -6.28 6.57 15.83
CA TYR A 184 -6.36 5.29 16.54
C TYR A 184 -6.36 4.11 15.55
N TRP A 185 -5.19 3.56 15.21
CA TRP A 185 -5.09 2.42 14.29
C TRP A 185 -5.44 1.06 14.91
N GLY A 186 -5.59 1.00 16.24
CA GLY A 186 -5.78 -0.22 17.02
C GLY A 186 -4.87 -0.25 18.24
N THR A 187 -5.02 -1.26 19.11
CA THR A 187 -4.22 -1.41 20.34
C THR A 187 -3.16 -2.51 20.26
N GLU A 188 -3.15 -3.28 19.17
CA GLU A 188 -2.25 -4.39 18.96
C GLU A 188 -0.80 -3.97 19.09
N LYS A 189 0.03 -4.87 19.60
CA LYS A 189 1.47 -4.65 19.80
C LYS A 189 2.33 -5.37 18.77
N LYS A 190 1.70 -5.97 17.76
CA LYS A 190 2.36 -6.70 16.68
C LYS A 190 1.69 -6.37 15.35
N TRP A 191 2.50 -6.24 14.31
CA TRP A 191 2.02 -6.16 12.95
C TRP A 191 1.23 -7.42 12.59
N LEU A 192 0.21 -7.24 11.75
CA LEU A 192 -0.74 -8.26 11.33
C LEU A 192 -1.51 -8.93 12.49
N GLY A 193 -1.46 -8.34 13.69
CA GLY A 193 -2.28 -8.75 14.83
C GLY A 193 -3.75 -8.37 14.65
N SER A 194 -4.63 -9.24 15.14
CA SER A 194 -6.09 -9.05 15.19
C SER A 194 -6.67 -9.31 16.59
N ASP A 195 -5.81 -9.54 17.60
CA ASP A 195 -6.17 -10.05 18.92
C ASP A 195 -7.04 -9.11 19.76
N THR A 196 -6.97 -7.79 19.53
CA THR A 196 -7.68 -6.80 20.35
C THR A 196 -8.74 -6.00 19.60
N ARG A 197 -8.84 -6.14 18.27
CA ARG A 197 -9.83 -5.41 17.45
C ARG A 197 -11.15 -6.13 17.24
N TYR A 198 -11.27 -7.39 17.65
CA TYR A 198 -12.50 -8.16 17.50
C TYR A 198 -13.14 -8.43 18.86
N SER A 199 -14.46 -8.25 18.93
CA SER A 199 -15.30 -8.72 20.04
C SER A 199 -16.26 -9.82 19.56
N ALA A 200 -16.81 -10.59 20.50
CA ALA A 200 -17.83 -11.62 20.25
C ALA A 200 -17.51 -12.52 19.03
N GLU A 201 -18.49 -12.74 18.15
CA GLU A 201 -18.39 -13.53 16.92
C GLU A 201 -17.73 -12.75 15.76
N ARG A 202 -16.55 -12.15 15.98
CA ARG A 202 -15.76 -11.39 14.98
C ARG A 202 -16.37 -10.03 14.60
N GLU A 203 -16.96 -9.33 15.56
CA GLU A 203 -17.38 -7.94 15.38
C GLU A 203 -16.17 -7.00 15.44
N LEU A 204 -15.90 -6.25 14.36
CA LEU A 204 -14.75 -5.34 14.28
C LEU A 204 -14.99 -4.08 15.14
N ALA A 205 -14.03 -3.71 15.99
CA ALA A 205 -14.15 -2.56 16.88
C ALA A 205 -14.26 -1.24 16.11
N ASN A 206 -15.22 -0.39 16.46
CA ASN A 206 -15.33 0.98 15.95
C ASN A 206 -14.19 1.86 16.52
N PRO A 207 -13.52 2.75 15.75
CA PRO A 207 -13.73 3.12 14.34
C PRO A 207 -12.82 2.40 13.34
N LEU A 208 -12.29 1.22 13.67
CA LEU A 208 -11.37 0.49 12.80
C LEU A 208 -12.08 0.02 11.52
N ALA A 209 -11.35 0.05 10.41
CA ALA A 209 -11.85 -0.33 9.09
C ALA A 209 -10.94 -1.34 8.37
N ALA A 210 -10.04 -2.01 9.11
CA ALA A 210 -9.15 -3.05 8.60
C ALA A 210 -9.15 -4.26 9.56
N VAL A 211 -9.01 -5.47 9.01
CA VAL A 211 -9.10 -6.72 9.78
C VAL A 211 -7.85 -7.06 10.57
N GLN A 212 -6.71 -6.43 10.28
CA GLN A 212 -5.44 -6.62 10.99
C GLN A 212 -4.64 -5.32 11.04
N MET A 213 -3.81 -5.18 12.08
CA MET A 213 -2.95 -4.01 12.25
C MET A 213 -1.92 -3.98 11.12
N GLY A 214 -1.84 -2.88 10.38
CA GLY A 214 -0.89 -2.74 9.28
C GLY A 214 -1.38 -3.22 7.92
N LEU A 215 -2.65 -3.63 7.80
CA LEU A 215 -3.34 -3.85 6.52
C LEU A 215 -4.20 -2.65 6.14
N ILE A 216 -4.44 -2.47 4.84
CA ILE A 216 -5.36 -1.45 4.34
C ILE A 216 -6.82 -1.89 4.60
N TYR A 217 -7.22 -3.10 4.17
CA TYR A 217 -8.59 -3.62 4.34
C TYR A 217 -8.60 -5.02 4.97
N VAL A 218 -8.33 -6.04 4.15
CA VAL A 218 -8.50 -7.46 4.46
C VAL A 218 -7.21 -8.23 4.26
N ASN A 219 -7.11 -9.42 4.86
CA ASN A 219 -6.00 -10.33 4.61
C ASN A 219 -6.19 -11.04 3.25
N PRO A 220 -5.22 -10.93 2.31
CA PRO A 220 -5.35 -11.51 0.97
C PRO A 220 -5.36 -13.04 0.94
N GLU A 221 -4.88 -13.70 1.99
CA GLU A 221 -4.96 -15.16 2.17
C GLU A 221 -6.30 -15.60 2.77
N GLY A 222 -7.10 -14.66 3.26
CA GLY A 222 -8.38 -14.86 3.95
C GLY A 222 -8.28 -14.68 5.48
N PRO A 223 -9.40 -14.75 6.21
CA PRO A 223 -9.48 -14.46 7.65
C PRO A 223 -8.45 -15.22 8.48
N ASP A 224 -7.56 -14.49 9.16
CA ASP A 224 -6.46 -15.04 9.97
C ASP A 224 -5.55 -16.00 9.19
N GLY A 225 -5.37 -15.76 7.89
CA GLY A 225 -4.57 -16.58 6.96
C GLY A 225 -5.26 -17.87 6.49
N LYS A 226 -6.56 -18.03 6.76
CA LYS A 226 -7.33 -19.19 6.31
C LYS A 226 -7.93 -18.93 4.93
N PRO A 227 -7.67 -19.79 3.93
CA PRO A 227 -8.15 -19.61 2.56
C PRO A 227 -9.63 -19.98 2.40
N ASP A 228 -10.52 -19.23 3.07
CA ASP A 228 -11.97 -19.31 2.95
C ASP A 228 -12.51 -18.06 2.24
N PRO A 229 -12.85 -18.15 0.94
CA PRO A 229 -13.36 -17.00 0.18
C PRO A 229 -14.70 -16.46 0.68
N VAL A 230 -15.56 -17.32 1.25
CA VAL A 230 -16.88 -16.90 1.76
C VAL A 230 -16.72 -16.09 3.04
N ALA A 231 -15.81 -16.53 3.92
CA ALA A 231 -15.46 -15.76 5.11
C ALA A 231 -14.72 -14.46 4.74
N ALA A 232 -13.80 -14.50 3.76
CA ALA A 232 -13.13 -13.31 3.25
C ALA A 232 -14.13 -12.27 2.68
N ALA A 233 -15.17 -12.71 1.96
CA ALA A 233 -16.21 -11.81 1.44
C ALA A 233 -16.98 -11.04 2.53
N ARG A 234 -17.11 -11.62 3.74
CA ARG A 234 -17.72 -10.91 4.89
C ARG A 234 -16.79 -9.82 5.41
N ASP A 235 -15.52 -10.14 5.58
CA ASP A 235 -14.48 -9.19 5.99
C ASP A 235 -14.34 -8.05 4.94
N ILE A 236 -14.43 -8.36 3.65
CA ILE A 236 -14.41 -7.37 2.55
C ILE A 236 -15.59 -6.42 2.69
N ARG A 237 -16.81 -6.94 2.77
CA ARG A 237 -18.01 -6.10 2.90
C ARG A 237 -17.96 -5.20 4.13
N GLU A 238 -17.55 -5.75 5.27
CA GLU A 238 -17.44 -4.99 6.52
C GLU A 238 -16.43 -3.85 6.40
N THR A 239 -15.22 -4.14 5.92
CA THR A 239 -14.14 -3.14 5.85
C THR A 239 -14.42 -2.08 4.79
N PHE A 240 -14.85 -2.45 3.59
CA PHE A 240 -15.22 -1.49 2.54
C PHE A 240 -16.43 -0.63 2.96
N GLY A 241 -17.42 -1.20 3.64
CA GLY A 241 -18.55 -0.44 4.19
C GLY A 241 -18.11 0.64 5.18
N ARG A 242 -17.14 0.33 6.05
CA ARG A 242 -16.50 1.31 6.95
C ARG A 242 -15.62 2.33 6.24
N MET A 243 -15.32 2.11 4.96
CA MET A 243 -14.59 3.05 4.09
C MET A 243 -15.49 3.71 3.05
N ALA A 244 -16.80 3.75 3.31
CA ALA A 244 -17.82 4.41 2.48
C ALA A 244 -18.03 3.77 1.09
N MET A 245 -17.75 2.49 0.94
CA MET A 245 -17.98 1.76 -0.31
C MET A 245 -19.10 0.74 -0.12
N ASN A 246 -20.09 0.75 -1.01
CA ASN A 246 -21.12 -0.28 -1.10
C ASN A 246 -20.63 -1.52 -1.89
N ASP A 247 -21.49 -2.52 -2.04
CA ASP A 247 -21.15 -3.77 -2.75
C ASP A 247 -20.75 -3.54 -4.23
N GLU A 248 -21.43 -2.65 -4.96
CA GLU A 248 -21.10 -2.35 -6.36
C GLU A 248 -19.74 -1.67 -6.48
N GLU A 249 -19.49 -0.66 -5.64
CA GLU A 249 -18.23 0.08 -5.59
C GLU A 249 -17.07 -0.84 -5.17
N THR A 250 -17.31 -1.73 -4.22
CA THR A 250 -16.32 -2.70 -3.73
C THR A 250 -15.88 -3.65 -4.84
N VAL A 251 -16.84 -4.27 -5.55
CA VAL A 251 -16.53 -5.17 -6.67
C VAL A 251 -15.83 -4.41 -7.81
N ALA A 252 -16.30 -3.20 -8.13
CA ALA A 252 -15.69 -2.38 -9.17
C ALA A 252 -14.24 -1.99 -8.85
N LEU A 253 -13.93 -1.66 -7.59
CA LEU A 253 -12.58 -1.31 -7.13
C LEU A 253 -11.65 -2.52 -7.16
N ILE A 254 -12.07 -3.66 -6.61
CA ILE A 254 -11.23 -4.87 -6.55
C ILE A 254 -10.94 -5.39 -7.96
N ALA A 255 -11.98 -5.63 -8.76
CA ALA A 255 -11.80 -6.14 -10.13
C ALA A 255 -11.11 -5.11 -11.04
N GLY A 256 -11.43 -3.83 -10.85
CA GLY A 256 -10.80 -2.74 -11.60
C GLY A 256 -9.30 -2.63 -11.31
N GLY A 257 -8.91 -2.68 -10.04
CA GLY A 257 -7.51 -2.64 -9.62
C GLY A 257 -6.73 -3.88 -10.05
N HIS A 258 -7.27 -5.08 -9.78
CA HIS A 258 -6.64 -6.36 -10.12
C HIS A 258 -6.74 -6.73 -11.62
N SER A 259 -7.29 -5.86 -12.47
CA SER A 259 -7.10 -5.98 -13.92
C SER A 259 -5.66 -5.65 -14.35
N PHE A 260 -4.86 -5.05 -13.47
CA PHE A 260 -3.50 -4.61 -13.73
C PHE A 260 -2.47 -5.29 -12.82
N GLY A 261 -1.27 -5.48 -13.35
CA GLY A 261 -0.08 -5.88 -12.59
C GLY A 261 -0.11 -7.29 -12.03
N LYS A 262 0.62 -7.44 -10.92
CA LYS A 262 0.86 -8.69 -10.20
C LYS A 262 1.19 -8.42 -8.73
N THR A 263 1.18 -9.47 -7.92
CA THR A 263 1.77 -9.49 -6.58
C THR A 263 3.22 -10.00 -6.63
N HIS A 264 3.95 -9.98 -5.51
CA HIS A 264 5.36 -10.41 -5.44
C HIS A 264 5.64 -11.26 -4.20
N GLY A 265 6.12 -12.47 -4.43
CA GLY A 265 6.37 -13.52 -3.45
C GLY A 265 7.33 -14.56 -4.00
N ALA A 266 8.42 -14.11 -4.64
CA ALA A 266 9.37 -14.97 -5.35
C ALA A 266 10.16 -15.94 -4.45
N GLY A 267 10.24 -15.67 -3.15
CA GLY A 267 10.93 -16.50 -2.16
C GLY A 267 10.44 -16.24 -0.73
N GLU A 268 10.99 -16.99 0.23
CA GLU A 268 10.57 -16.93 1.63
C GLU A 268 10.68 -15.52 2.24
N ALA A 269 9.73 -15.16 3.10
CA ALA A 269 9.71 -13.87 3.80
C ALA A 269 10.94 -13.64 4.72
N SER A 270 11.64 -14.71 5.12
CA SER A 270 12.88 -14.66 5.90
C SER A 270 14.01 -13.90 5.19
N HIS A 271 13.93 -13.76 3.86
CA HIS A 271 14.88 -12.98 3.08
C HIS A 271 14.68 -11.47 3.14
N VAL A 272 13.51 -11.00 3.59
CA VAL A 272 13.13 -9.59 3.60
C VAL A 272 13.60 -8.92 4.90
N GLY A 273 14.43 -7.88 4.77
CA GLY A 273 14.91 -7.08 5.89
C GLY A 273 13.87 -6.15 6.50
N GLY A 274 14.31 -5.32 7.46
CA GLY A 274 13.44 -4.40 8.21
C GLY A 274 12.71 -3.37 7.34
N ASP A 275 11.56 -2.91 7.82
CA ASP A 275 10.78 -1.81 7.22
C ASP A 275 11.54 -0.47 7.28
N PRO A 276 11.11 0.58 6.53
CA PRO A 276 11.85 1.85 6.45
C PRO A 276 12.20 2.53 7.78
N GLU A 277 11.38 2.40 8.82
CA GLU A 277 11.61 2.99 10.15
C GLU A 277 12.55 2.15 11.02
N SER A 278 12.83 0.91 10.62
CA SER A 278 13.79 0.00 11.26
C SER A 278 15.09 -0.21 10.47
N GLY A 279 15.17 0.38 9.27
CA GLY A 279 16.31 0.25 8.38
C GLY A 279 17.54 1.06 8.81
N ASP A 280 18.71 0.63 8.35
CA ASP A 280 19.96 1.33 8.59
C ASP A 280 20.01 2.69 7.87
N LEU A 281 20.84 3.62 8.34
CA LEU A 281 20.94 4.98 7.79
C LEU A 281 21.35 4.98 6.30
N GLU A 282 22.21 4.06 5.88
CA GLU A 282 22.61 3.87 4.48
C GLU A 282 21.47 3.43 3.56
N ALA A 283 20.36 2.90 4.11
CA ALA A 283 19.17 2.62 3.33
C ALA A 283 18.45 3.90 2.88
N GLN A 284 18.79 5.06 3.45
CA GLN A 284 18.29 6.38 3.00
C GLN A 284 16.75 6.42 2.89
N GLY A 285 16.06 5.83 3.88
CA GLY A 285 14.61 5.76 3.98
C GLY A 285 13.94 4.70 3.08
N PHE A 286 14.70 3.82 2.45
CA PHE A 286 14.17 2.57 1.90
C PHE A 286 14.10 1.49 2.99
N GLY A 287 13.19 0.53 2.82
CA GLY A 287 13.08 -0.65 3.68
C GLY A 287 12.94 -1.93 2.87
N TRP A 288 12.65 -3.04 3.54
CA TRP A 288 12.34 -4.34 2.95
C TRP A 288 13.38 -4.81 1.92
N LYS A 289 14.66 -4.53 2.18
CA LYS A 289 15.74 -5.01 1.32
C LYS A 289 15.74 -6.53 1.35
N SER A 290 15.60 -7.17 0.20
CA SER A 290 15.60 -8.63 0.10
C SER A 290 17.01 -9.16 -0.17
N SER A 291 17.36 -10.25 0.49
CA SER A 291 18.57 -11.04 0.23
C SER A 291 18.34 -12.17 -0.77
N PHE A 292 17.11 -12.38 -1.23
CA PHE A 292 16.76 -13.42 -2.19
C PHE A 292 17.09 -12.99 -3.62
N GLY A 293 17.97 -13.74 -4.29
CA GLY A 293 18.38 -13.44 -5.67
C GLY A 293 18.93 -12.01 -5.80
N SER A 294 18.40 -11.26 -6.76
CA SER A 294 18.66 -9.83 -6.92
C SER A 294 17.94 -8.94 -5.90
N GLY A 295 16.86 -9.44 -5.29
CA GLY A 295 16.02 -8.69 -4.34
C GLY A 295 15.00 -7.74 -4.98
N TRP A 296 14.91 -7.73 -6.30
CA TRP A 296 13.94 -6.95 -7.10
C TRP A 296 13.59 -7.70 -8.38
N ALA A 297 12.78 -7.10 -9.25
CA ALA A 297 12.35 -7.70 -10.51
C ALA A 297 11.74 -9.10 -10.31
N GLY A 298 12.24 -10.12 -11.04
CA GLY A 298 11.78 -11.50 -10.91
C GLY A 298 11.98 -12.13 -9.52
N ASP A 299 12.85 -11.54 -8.69
CA ASP A 299 13.15 -12.00 -7.32
C ASP A 299 12.47 -11.13 -6.25
N ALA A 300 11.57 -10.22 -6.65
CA ALA A 300 10.91 -9.33 -5.72
C ALA A 300 10.00 -10.09 -4.73
N ILE A 301 10.02 -9.65 -3.47
CA ILE A 301 9.15 -10.15 -2.40
C ILE A 301 8.48 -8.93 -1.77
N THR A 302 7.15 -8.90 -1.77
CA THR A 302 6.35 -7.81 -1.19
C THR A 302 5.28 -8.36 -0.25
N SER A 303 4.27 -9.06 -0.78
CA SER A 303 3.20 -9.66 0.03
C SER A 303 3.46 -11.13 0.36
N GLY A 304 4.40 -11.78 -0.35
CA GLY A 304 4.60 -13.22 -0.29
C GLY A 304 3.66 -13.99 -1.24
N LEU A 305 2.68 -13.35 -1.87
CA LEU A 305 1.84 -13.95 -2.90
C LEU A 305 2.48 -13.76 -4.28
N GLU A 306 2.33 -14.74 -5.18
CA GLU A 306 2.87 -14.68 -6.55
C GLU A 306 1.75 -14.90 -7.57
N VAL A 307 0.94 -13.86 -7.77
CA VAL A 307 -0.29 -13.85 -8.56
C VAL A 307 -0.21 -12.80 -9.66
N THR A 308 -0.54 -13.20 -10.89
CA THR A 308 -0.81 -12.29 -12.02
C THR A 308 -2.19 -12.64 -12.56
N TRP A 309 -3.09 -11.66 -12.62
CA TRP A 309 -4.51 -11.92 -12.86
C TRP A 309 -4.88 -12.04 -14.34
N THR A 310 -4.21 -11.30 -15.22
CA THR A 310 -4.61 -11.13 -16.63
C THR A 310 -3.45 -11.39 -17.59
N SER A 311 -3.75 -11.73 -18.84
CA SER A 311 -2.75 -11.91 -19.90
C SER A 311 -2.15 -10.59 -20.41
N THR A 312 -2.80 -9.46 -20.11
CA THR A 312 -2.29 -8.11 -20.42
C THR A 312 -2.24 -7.24 -19.16
N PRO A 313 -1.28 -7.46 -18.24
CA PRO A 313 -1.24 -6.77 -16.94
C PRO A 313 -1.06 -5.25 -17.00
N THR A 314 -0.73 -4.71 -18.18
CA THR A 314 -0.50 -3.29 -18.42
C THR A 314 -1.55 -2.67 -19.35
N LYS A 315 -2.72 -3.33 -19.49
CA LYS A 315 -3.82 -2.87 -20.33
C LYS A 315 -5.17 -3.19 -19.72
N TRP A 316 -6.05 -2.19 -19.67
CA TRP A 316 -7.43 -2.35 -19.24
C TRP A 316 -8.17 -3.36 -20.11
N ASN A 317 -8.83 -4.32 -19.47
CA ASN A 317 -9.66 -5.31 -20.11
C ASN A 317 -10.68 -5.87 -19.10
N ASN A 318 -11.52 -6.82 -19.53
CA ASN A 318 -12.47 -7.53 -18.66
C ASN A 318 -11.97 -8.94 -18.27
N GLU A 319 -10.68 -9.19 -18.39
CA GLU A 319 -10.10 -10.53 -18.28
C GLU A 319 -10.03 -11.01 -16.83
N PHE A 320 -9.94 -10.11 -15.85
CA PHE A 320 -10.07 -10.47 -14.43
C PHE A 320 -11.34 -11.31 -14.19
N PHE A 321 -12.50 -10.81 -14.62
CA PHE A 321 -13.76 -11.55 -14.50
C PHE A 321 -13.83 -12.77 -15.41
N LYS A 322 -13.31 -12.70 -16.64
CA LYS A 322 -13.27 -13.87 -17.54
C LYS A 322 -12.47 -15.01 -16.94
N ASN A 323 -11.35 -14.72 -16.29
CA ASN A 323 -10.53 -15.71 -15.63
C ASN A 323 -11.24 -16.20 -14.35
N LEU A 324 -11.72 -15.29 -13.50
CA LEU A 324 -12.39 -15.62 -12.23
C LEU A 324 -13.57 -16.59 -12.44
N PHE A 325 -14.44 -16.33 -13.42
CA PHE A 325 -15.62 -17.14 -13.70
C PHE A 325 -15.40 -18.24 -14.76
N GLY A 326 -14.30 -18.18 -15.51
CA GLY A 326 -14.02 -19.10 -16.62
C GLY A 326 -13.21 -20.33 -16.22
N TYR A 327 -12.54 -20.29 -15.07
CA TYR A 327 -11.78 -21.41 -14.52
C TYR A 327 -12.40 -21.94 -13.24
N GLU A 328 -12.22 -23.24 -13.02
CA GLU A 328 -12.29 -23.84 -11.69
C GLU A 328 -10.97 -23.59 -10.96
N TRP A 329 -11.03 -23.31 -9.66
CA TRP A 329 -9.86 -22.91 -8.88
C TRP A 329 -9.49 -23.96 -7.84
N GLU A 330 -8.20 -24.27 -7.74
CA GLU A 330 -7.65 -25.12 -6.68
C GLU A 330 -6.66 -24.35 -5.82
N LEU A 331 -6.75 -24.58 -4.50
CA LEU A 331 -5.84 -23.98 -3.53
C LEU A 331 -4.41 -24.47 -3.77
N THR A 332 -3.47 -23.55 -3.76
CA THR A 332 -2.04 -23.80 -3.91
C THR A 332 -1.23 -22.90 -2.98
N ARG A 333 0.10 -22.97 -3.07
CA ARG A 333 1.02 -22.11 -2.33
C ARG A 333 1.95 -21.35 -3.27
N SER A 334 2.24 -20.10 -2.93
CA SER A 334 3.27 -19.31 -3.59
C SER A 334 4.67 -19.89 -3.31
N PRO A 335 5.73 -19.43 -4.02
CA PRO A 335 7.11 -19.73 -3.66
C PRO A 335 7.49 -19.31 -2.23
N ALA A 336 6.84 -18.27 -1.68
CA ALA A 336 7.01 -17.84 -0.28
C ALA A 336 6.16 -18.65 0.72
N GLY A 337 5.35 -19.61 0.25
CA GLY A 337 4.48 -20.45 1.08
C GLY A 337 3.08 -19.89 1.36
N ALA A 338 2.72 -18.71 0.84
CA ALA A 338 1.42 -18.08 1.06
C ALA A 338 0.28 -18.80 0.32
N HIS A 339 -0.93 -18.82 0.89
CA HIS A 339 -2.12 -19.38 0.28
C HIS A 339 -2.60 -18.55 -0.92
N GLN A 340 -2.72 -19.18 -2.08
CA GLN A 340 -3.26 -18.57 -3.30
C GLN A 340 -3.98 -19.62 -4.15
N TRP A 341 -4.63 -19.19 -5.24
CA TRP A 341 -5.44 -20.05 -6.09
C TRP A 341 -4.88 -20.11 -7.50
N ARG A 342 -4.87 -21.30 -8.09
CA ARG A 342 -4.51 -21.53 -9.49
C ARG A 342 -5.65 -22.24 -10.24
N PRO A 343 -5.73 -22.11 -11.57
CA PRO A 343 -6.69 -22.86 -12.35
C PRO A 343 -6.46 -24.36 -12.21
N ALA A 344 -7.53 -25.11 -11.96
CA ALA A 344 -7.48 -26.56 -11.80
C ALA A 344 -7.04 -27.25 -13.10
N LYS A 345 -6.43 -28.43 -12.95
CA LYS A 345 -6.03 -29.29 -14.09
C LYS A 345 -5.10 -28.62 -15.11
N GLY A 346 -4.35 -27.59 -14.69
CA GLY A 346 -3.40 -26.88 -15.56
C GLY A 346 -4.05 -25.95 -16.59
N ALA A 347 -5.33 -25.59 -16.40
CA ALA A 347 -5.99 -24.63 -17.28
C ALA A 347 -5.27 -23.27 -17.29
N GLY A 348 -5.36 -22.55 -18.41
CA GLY A 348 -4.72 -21.24 -18.56
C GLY A 348 -3.18 -21.26 -18.57
N ALA A 349 -2.52 -22.42 -18.52
CA ALA A 349 -1.06 -22.50 -18.62
C ALA A 349 -0.57 -21.86 -19.93
N GLY A 350 0.42 -20.97 -19.81
CA GLY A 350 1.04 -20.32 -20.96
C GLY A 350 0.33 -19.06 -21.46
N THR A 351 -0.79 -18.64 -20.86
CA THR A 351 -1.56 -17.48 -21.33
C THR A 351 -1.03 -16.15 -20.81
N VAL A 352 -0.39 -16.14 -19.63
CA VAL A 352 0.08 -14.93 -18.97
C VAL A 352 1.60 -14.75 -19.17
N PRO A 353 2.09 -13.56 -19.57
CA PRO A 353 3.52 -13.29 -19.68
C PRO A 353 4.22 -13.30 -18.31
N HIS A 354 5.47 -13.76 -18.25
CA HIS A 354 6.32 -13.49 -17.08
C HIS A 354 6.83 -12.04 -17.11
N ALA A 355 6.87 -11.37 -15.95
CA ALA A 355 7.14 -9.94 -15.88
C ALA A 355 8.54 -9.51 -16.35
N HIS A 356 9.53 -10.37 -16.17
CA HIS A 356 10.94 -10.07 -16.45
C HIS A 356 11.66 -11.10 -17.34
N ASP A 357 10.93 -12.09 -17.87
CA ASP A 357 11.51 -13.12 -18.74
C ASP A 357 10.56 -13.37 -19.91
N SER A 358 10.86 -12.76 -21.05
CA SER A 358 10.00 -12.83 -22.24
C SER A 358 9.89 -14.24 -22.83
N SER A 359 10.79 -15.17 -22.45
CA SER A 359 10.73 -16.57 -22.88
C SER A 359 9.76 -17.40 -22.04
N LYS A 360 9.37 -16.91 -20.86
CA LYS A 360 8.50 -17.62 -19.93
C LYS A 360 7.06 -17.13 -20.02
N ARG A 361 6.15 -18.09 -19.87
CA ARG A 361 4.71 -17.87 -19.74
C ARG A 361 4.22 -18.68 -18.54
N ILE A 362 3.25 -18.14 -17.82
CA ILE A 362 2.64 -18.73 -16.62
C ILE A 362 1.13 -18.86 -16.81
N ALA A 363 0.47 -19.53 -15.86
CA ALA A 363 -0.99 -19.49 -15.74
C ALA A 363 -1.43 -18.22 -14.99
N PRO A 364 -2.66 -17.72 -15.19
CA PRO A 364 -3.25 -16.74 -14.29
C PRO A 364 -3.43 -17.38 -12.91
N SER A 365 -3.48 -16.54 -11.88
CA SER A 365 -3.74 -16.97 -10.50
C SER A 365 -4.72 -16.00 -9.82
N MET A 366 -5.28 -16.38 -8.67
CA MET A 366 -6.18 -15.55 -7.87
C MET A 366 -5.79 -15.56 -6.39
N LEU A 367 -6.22 -14.52 -5.68
CA LEU A 367 -6.17 -14.43 -4.23
C LEU A 367 -7.41 -15.09 -3.62
N THR A 368 -7.43 -15.25 -2.29
CA THR A 368 -8.66 -15.69 -1.60
C THR A 368 -9.74 -14.58 -1.64
N THR A 369 -9.31 -13.32 -1.65
CA THR A 369 -10.13 -12.09 -1.58
C THR A 369 -10.59 -11.54 -2.91
#